data_AF-A0AAP2D091-F1
#
_entry.id   AF-A0AAP2D091-F1
#
_cell.length_a   1.000
_cell.length_b   1.000
_cell.length_c   1.000
_cell.angle_alpha   90.00
_cell.angle_beta   90.00
_cell.angle_gamma   90.00
#
_symmetry.space_group_name_H-M   'P 1'
#
loop_
_entity.id
_entity.type
_entity.pdbx_description
1 polymer ?
#
loop_
_entity_poly.entity_id
_entity_poly.type
_entity_poly.pdbx_seq_one_letter_code
_entity_poly.pdbx_strand_id
1 'polypeptide(L)'
;MTVETTTPNNVITLNAPIKRGETLIDAITLLTPTAGTLRGIGLAALASADVEALIKLLPRITYPALTETDVMGLELPDLLEFAGKVIGFLSPGSVR
;
A
#
# COMPACT_ATOMS: atom_id res chain seq x y z
N MET A 1 -31.71 9.54 3.15
CA MET A 1 -30.62 9.37 4.13
C MET A 1 -29.38 9.05 3.34
N THR A 2 -28.33 9.82 3.56
CA THR A 2 -27.23 10.14 2.65
C THR A 2 -26.40 8.91 2.26
N VAL A 3 -26.18 8.74 0.95
CA VAL A 3 -25.10 7.92 0.40
C VAL A 3 -23.78 8.58 0.80
N GLU A 4 -23.11 8.01 1.79
CA GLU A 4 -21.76 8.41 2.17
C GLU A 4 -20.81 7.97 1.04
N THR A 5 -20.55 8.90 0.13
CA THR A 5 -19.44 8.83 -0.82
C THR A 5 -18.13 8.89 -0.03
N THR A 6 -17.70 7.75 0.50
CA THR A 6 -16.35 7.58 1.04
C THR A 6 -15.39 7.61 -0.14
N THR A 7 -14.69 8.73 -0.32
CA THR A 7 -13.42 8.82 -1.05
C THR A 7 -12.65 7.52 -0.83
N PRO A 8 -12.17 6.78 -1.85
CA PRO A 8 -11.40 5.58 -1.59
C PRO A 8 -10.08 6.03 -0.93
N ASN A 9 -10.07 6.09 0.40
CA ASN A 9 -9.00 6.66 1.23
C ASN A 9 -7.69 5.85 1.17
N ASN A 10 -7.65 4.88 0.27
CA ASN A 10 -6.59 3.94 0.05
C ASN A 10 -5.93 4.13 -1.32
N VAL A 11 -6.38 5.08 -2.15
CA VAL A 11 -5.70 5.38 -3.41
C VAL A 11 -4.53 6.31 -3.13
N ILE A 12 -3.33 5.91 -3.56
CA ILE A 12 -2.11 6.70 -3.56
C ILE A 12 -1.80 7.03 -5.01
N THR A 13 -1.65 8.32 -5.31
CA THR A 13 -1.15 8.79 -6.60
C THR A 13 0.36 8.86 -6.50
N LEU A 14 1.05 8.10 -7.35
CA LEU A 14 2.50 8.08 -7.39
C LEU A 14 3.04 9.39 -7.94
N ASN A 15 4.06 9.92 -7.28
CA ASN A 15 4.86 11.02 -7.80
C ASN A 15 5.66 10.57 -9.03
N ALA A 16 6.18 9.35 -9.00
CA ALA A 16 6.87 8.72 -10.12
C ALA A 16 6.02 7.56 -10.69
N PRO A 17 5.35 7.74 -11.85
CA PRO A 17 4.50 6.70 -12.40
C PRO A 17 5.32 5.48 -12.83
N ILE A 18 4.83 4.29 -12.50
CA ILE A 18 5.48 3.03 -12.86
C ILE A 18 5.06 2.66 -14.29
N LYS A 19 6.05 2.50 -15.17
CA LYS A 19 5.82 2.07 -16.55
C LYS A 19 5.95 0.56 -16.68
N ARG A 20 4.84 -0.13 -16.89
CA ARG A 20 4.80 -1.57 -17.15
C ARG A 20 4.42 -1.83 -18.62
N GLY A 21 5.43 -1.85 -19.48
CA GLY A 21 5.24 -1.95 -20.92
C GLY A 21 4.56 -0.71 -21.50
N GLU A 22 3.33 -0.86 -22.01
CA GLU A 22 2.50 0.23 -22.53
C GLU A 22 1.62 0.88 -21.45
N THR A 23 1.47 0.24 -20.28
CA THR A 23 0.66 0.76 -19.19
C THR A 23 1.48 1.67 -18.29
N LEU A 24 0.98 2.88 -18.05
CA LEU A 24 1.47 3.78 -17.01
C LEU A 24 0.56 3.64 -15.79
N ILE A 25 1.17 3.33 -14.65
CA ILE A 25 0.49 3.23 -13.36
C ILE A 25 0.85 4.52 -12.61
N ASP A 26 -0.10 5.45 -12.56
CA ASP A 26 0.01 6.72 -11.85
C ASP A 26 -0.74 6.68 -10.50
N ALA A 27 -1.75 5.82 -10.36
CA ALA A 27 -2.51 5.64 -9.15
C ALA A 27 -2.60 4.17 -8.74
N ILE A 28 -2.44 3.92 -7.44
CA ILE A 28 -2.48 2.59 -6.85
C ILE A 28 -3.48 2.57 -5.72
N THR A 29 -4.37 1.60 -5.73
CA THR A 29 -5.34 1.37 -4.65
C THR A 29 -4.78 0.36 -3.66
N LEU A 30 -4.72 0.73 -2.39
CA LEU A 30 -4.42 -0.17 -1.29
C LEU A 30 -5.67 -0.93 -0.82
N LEU A 31 -5.54 -2.22 -0.64
CA LEU A 31 -6.54 -3.11 -0.09
C LEU A 31 -6.29 -3.26 1.40
N THR A 32 -7.36 -3.39 2.18
CA THR A 32 -7.24 -3.61 3.63
C THR A 32 -6.52 -4.94 3.89
N PRO A 33 -5.37 -4.94 4.60
CA PRO A 33 -4.64 -6.16 4.90
C PRO A 33 -5.46 -7.05 5.83
N THR A 34 -5.41 -8.36 5.60
CA THR A 34 -6.01 -9.37 6.47
C THR A 34 -4.91 -10.20 7.13
N ALA A 35 -5.23 -10.97 8.17
CA ALA A 35 -4.26 -11.87 8.79
C ALA A 35 -3.58 -12.83 7.78
N GLY A 36 -4.30 -13.19 6.70
CA GLY A 36 -3.74 -14.01 5.62
C GLY A 36 -2.71 -13.28 4.75
N THR A 37 -2.91 -11.99 4.45
CA THR A 37 -1.96 -11.22 3.62
C THR A 37 -0.67 -10.92 4.36
N LEU A 38 -0.74 -10.80 5.69
CA LEU A 38 0.41 -10.59 6.58
C LEU A 38 1.20 -11.88 6.87
N ARG A 39 0.82 -13.02 6.29
CA ARG A 39 1.52 -14.29 6.52
C ARG A 39 3.00 -14.17 6.17
N GLY A 40 3.86 -14.46 7.15
CA GLY A 40 5.31 -14.37 7.02
C GLY A 40 5.89 -12.97 7.22
N ILE A 41 5.07 -11.99 7.63
CA ILE A 41 5.48 -10.62 7.92
C ILE A 41 5.14 -10.30 9.37
N GLY A 42 6.13 -9.81 10.13
CA GLY A 42 5.92 -9.41 11.52
C GLY A 42 5.14 -8.11 11.62
N LEU A 43 4.12 -8.05 12.49
CA LEU A 43 3.37 -6.82 12.76
C LEU A 43 4.28 -5.67 13.26
N ALA A 44 5.28 -6.01 14.08
CA ALA A 44 6.27 -5.04 14.57
C ALA A 44 7.08 -4.41 13.42
N ALA A 45 7.47 -5.21 12.42
CA ALA A 45 8.20 -4.71 11.25
C ALA A 45 7.36 -3.71 10.45
N LEU A 46 6.07 -3.99 10.28
CA LEU A 46 5.15 -3.06 9.61
C LEU A 46 4.92 -1.78 10.43
N ALA A 47 4.80 -1.90 11.76
CA ALA A 47 4.67 -0.75 12.65
C ALA A 47 5.91 0.17 12.62
N SER A 48 7.08 -0.40 12.32
CA SER A 48 8.34 0.34 12.16
C SER A 48 8.63 0.79 10.72
N ALA A 49 7.66 0.64 9.79
CA ALA A 49 7.85 0.94 8.37
C ALA A 49 9.06 0.21 7.75
N ASP A 50 9.28 -1.05 8.13
CA ASP A 50 10.39 -1.85 7.59
C ASP A 50 10.24 -2.05 6.08
N VAL A 51 11.29 -1.68 5.34
CA VAL A 51 11.28 -1.69 3.86
C VAL A 51 11.12 -3.11 3.32
N GLU A 52 11.73 -4.12 3.96
CA GLU A 52 11.62 -5.51 3.50
C GLU A 52 10.21 -6.06 3.75
N ALA A 53 9.58 -5.67 4.85
CA ALA A 53 8.19 -5.98 5.12
C ALA A 53 7.24 -5.32 4.10
N LEU A 54 7.49 -4.06 3.73
CA LEU A 54 6.70 -3.34 2.72
C LEU A 54 6.87 -3.95 1.32
N ILE A 55 8.09 -4.32 0.91
CA ILE A 55 8.35 -5.01 -0.37
C ILE A 55 7.54 -6.29 -0.49
N LYS A 56 7.40 -7.06 0.59
CA LYS A 56 6.62 -8.31 0.59
C LYS A 56 5.11 -8.08 0.70
N LEU A 57 4.69 -7.00 1.36
CA LEU A 57 3.28 -6.71 1.62
C LEU A 57 2.59 -6.01 0.46
N LEU A 58 3.20 -4.95 -0.07
CA LEU A 58 2.58 -4.08 -1.08
C LEU A 58 2.08 -4.87 -2.31
N PRO A 59 2.82 -5.83 -2.88
CA PRO A 59 2.32 -6.69 -3.95
C PRO A 59 1.02 -7.43 -3.65
N ARG A 60 0.75 -7.72 -2.37
CA ARG A 60 -0.43 -8.48 -1.91
C ARG A 60 -1.65 -7.60 -1.66
N ILE A 61 -1.42 -6.31 -1.42
CA ILE A 61 -2.48 -5.36 -1.02
C ILE A 61 -2.58 -4.18 -1.97
N THR A 62 -1.98 -4.22 -3.16
CA THR A 62 -2.07 -3.14 -4.14
C THR A 62 -2.86 -3.57 -5.37
N TYR A 63 -3.58 -2.61 -5.95
CA TYR A 63 -4.25 -2.77 -7.23
C TYR A 63 -4.01 -1.52 -8.10
N PRO A 64 -3.39 -1.65 -9.28
CA PRO A 64 -2.83 -2.88 -9.87
C PRO A 64 -1.73 -3.49 -8.98
N ALA A 65 -1.62 -4.82 -8.98
CA ALA A 65 -0.65 -5.52 -8.14
C ALA A 65 0.78 -5.09 -8.52
N LEU A 66 1.47 -4.49 -7.55
CA LEU A 66 2.89 -4.17 -7.65
C LEU A 66 3.73 -5.44 -7.64
N THR A 67 4.88 -5.41 -8.30
CA THR A 67 5.92 -6.42 -8.12
C THR A 67 6.92 -5.96 -7.07
N GLU A 68 7.70 -6.89 -6.50
CA GLU A 68 8.78 -6.52 -5.57
C GLU A 68 9.76 -5.53 -6.21
N THR A 69 10.07 -5.71 -7.50
CA THR A 69 10.91 -4.80 -8.27
C THR A 69 10.31 -3.41 -8.40
N ASP A 70 8.99 -3.31 -8.59
CA ASP A 70 8.31 -2.01 -8.65
C ASP A 70 8.43 -1.28 -7.32
N VAL A 71 8.24 -1.99 -6.20
CA VAL A 71 8.36 -1.41 -4.85
C VAL A 71 9.79 -0.97 -4.56
N MET A 72 10.78 -1.76 -4.97
CA MET A 72 12.20 -1.40 -4.83
C MET A 72 12.60 -0.20 -5.69
N GLY A 73 11.87 0.07 -6.76
CA GLY A 73 12.04 1.22 -7.65
C GLY A 73 11.20 2.44 -7.29
N LEU A 74 10.41 2.39 -6.20
CA LEU A 74 9.63 3.53 -5.75
C LEU A 74 10.53 4.64 -5.22
N GLU A 75 10.15 5.88 -5.50
CA GLU A 75 10.76 7.06 -4.91
C GLU A 75 10.47 7.12 -3.41
N LEU A 76 11.39 7.72 -2.65
CA LEU A 76 11.27 7.87 -1.19
C LEU A 76 9.91 8.47 -0.73
N PRO A 77 9.37 9.55 -1.33
CA PRO A 77 8.06 10.08 -0.95
C PRO A 77 6.92 9.06 -1.14
N ASP A 78 6.91 8.33 -2.26
CA ASP A 78 5.87 7.33 -2.54
C ASP A 78 5.93 6.21 -1.50
N LEU A 79 7.13 5.70 -1.20
CA LEU A 79 7.34 4.66 -0.19
C LEU A 79 6.85 5.10 1.20
N LEU A 80 7.11 6.36 1.57
CA LEU A 80 6.68 6.91 2.85
C LEU A 80 5.15 7.01 2.94
N GLU A 81 4.49 7.35 1.84
CA GLU A 81 3.03 7.41 1.77
C GLU A 81 2.41 6.01 1.92
N PHE A 82 2.98 5.00 1.25
CA PHE A 82 2.59 3.60 1.43
C PHE A 82 2.79 3.15 2.88
N ALA A 83 3.94 3.43 3.49
CA ALA A 83 4.24 3.09 4.87
C ALA A 83 3.23 3.72 5.84
N GLY A 84 2.89 5.00 5.64
CA GLY A 84 1.91 5.71 6.45
C GLY A 84 0.52 5.06 6.39
N LYS A 85 0.05 4.68 5.20
CA LYS A 85 -1.23 3.97 5.05
C LYS A 85 -1.20 2.58 5.69
N VAL A 86 -0.12 1.82 5.51
CA VAL A 86 0.06 0.49 6.11
C VAL A 86 0.04 0.56 7.64
N ILE A 87 0.77 1.50 8.23
CA ILE A 87 0.74 1.75 9.68
C ILE A 87 -0.66 2.20 10.13
N GLY A 88 -1.33 3.03 9.32
CA GLY A 88 -2.73 3.41 9.53
C GLY A 88 -3.65 2.21 9.72
N PHE A 89 -3.51 1.17 8.91
CA PHE A 89 -4.30 -0.07 9.03
C PHE A 89 -4.06 -0.84 10.33
N LEU A 90 -2.92 -0.65 10.99
CA LEU A 90 -2.62 -1.29 12.28
C LEU A 90 -3.33 -0.60 13.45
N SER A 91 -3.89 0.59 13.25
CA SER A 91 -4.64 1.29 14.30
C SER A 91 -6.04 0.67 14.46
N PRO A 92 -6.47 0.33 15.69
CA PRO A 92 -7.77 -0.30 15.95
C PRO A 92 -8.99 0.55 15.54
N GLY A 93 -8.80 1.83 15.24
CA GLY A 93 -9.83 2.71 14.69
C GLY A 93 -9.97 2.69 13.16
N SER A 94 -9.09 1.98 12.45
CA SER A 94 -9.02 2.00 10.98
C SER A 94 -10.01 1.06 10.28
N VAL A 95 -10.79 0.28 11.05
CA VAL A 95 -11.85 -0.64 10.58
C VAL A 95 -13.22 -0.13 11.01
N ARG A 96 -13.55 1.11 10.66
CA ARG A 96 -14.89 1.68 10.86
C ARG A 96 -15.46 2.16 9.55
#